data_AF-A0A970KZT7-F1
#
_entry.id   AF-A0A970KZT7-F1
#
_cell.length_a   1.000
_cell.length_b   1.000
_cell.length_c   1.000
_cell.angle_alpha   90.00
_cell.angle_beta   90.00
_cell.angle_gamma   90.00
#
_symmetry.space_group_name_H-M   'P 1'
#
loop_
_entity.id
_entity.type
_entity.pdbx_description
1 polymer ?
#
loop_
_entity_poly.entity_id
_entity_poly.type
_entity_poly.pdbx_seq_one_letter_code
_entity_poly.pdbx_strand_id
1 'polypeptide(L)' 'MAFDELFKDAERLKIRFVAGFDRLHRQGLLSESEFEELVEIIDRLEEFSEEELAERLKRLIRKVEEITGRDRNTD' A
#
# COMPACT_ATOMS: atom_id res chain seq x y z
N MET A 1 0.40 26.13 -14.20
CA MET A 1 0.02 26.31 -12.78
C MET A 1 -0.75 25.12 -12.23
N ALA A 2 -1.89 24.69 -12.79
CA ALA A 2 -2.66 23.55 -12.25
C ALA A 2 -1.93 22.18 -12.28
N PHE A 3 -1.10 21.93 -13.30
CA PHE A 3 -0.37 20.66 -13.43
C PHE A 3 0.73 20.48 -12.37
N ASP A 4 1.41 21.57 -11.99
CA ASP A 4 2.48 21.55 -10.98
C ASP A 4 1.94 21.30 -9.57
N GLU A 5 0.73 21.77 -9.28
CA GLU A 5 0.04 21.51 -8.02
C GLU A 5 -0.42 20.06 -7.92
N LEU A 6 -1.01 19.53 -9.01
CA LEU A 6 -1.41 18.11 -9.08
C LEU A 6 -0.22 17.16 -8.90
N PHE A 7 0.91 17.46 -9.54
CA PHE A 7 2.13 16.65 -9.41
C PHE A 7 2.65 16.66 -7.97
N LYS A 8 2.72 17.83 -7.33
CA LYS A 8 3.14 17.95 -5.92
C LYS A 8 2.21 17.22 -4.96
N ASP A 9 0.90 17.31 -5.20
CA ASP A 9 -0.10 16.59 -4.41
C ASP A 9 0.05 15.08 -4.57
N ALA A 10 0.30 14.60 -5.80
CA ALA A 10 0.55 13.20 -6.08
C ALA A 10 1.85 12.71 -5.41
N GLU A 11 2.96 13.44 -5.52
CA GLU A 11 4.21 13.09 -4.84
C GLU A 11 4.03 13.05 -3.31
N ARG A 12 3.35 14.05 -2.74
CA ARG A 12 3.04 14.07 -1.30
C ARG A 12 2.22 12.83 -0.89
N LEU A 13 1.25 12.45 -1.71
CA LEU A 13 0.42 11.27 -1.45
C LEU A 13 1.25 9.98 -1.51
N LYS A 14 2.10 9.80 -2.52
CA LYS A 14 3.02 8.65 -2.63
C LYS A 14 3.91 8.54 -1.41
N ILE A 15 4.53 9.65 -0.97
CA ILE A 15 5.40 9.67 0.22
C ILE A 15 4.63 9.24 1.47
N ARG A 16 3.43 9.80 1.69
CA ARG A 16 2.60 9.43 2.85
C ARG A 16 2.16 7.98 2.81
N PHE A 17 1.85 7.46 1.62
CA PHE A 17 1.50 6.07 1.43
C PHE A 17 2.67 5.16 1.80
N VAL A 18 3.84 5.34 1.18
CA VAL A 18 5.05 4.55 1.47
C VAL A 18 5.42 4.62 2.96
N ALA A 19 5.39 5.80 3.57
CA ALA A 19 5.67 5.97 5.00
C ALA A 19 4.66 5.26 5.91
N GLY A 20 3.39 5.12 5.48
CA GLY A 20 2.37 4.37 6.20
C GLY A 20 2.65 2.87 6.17
N PHE A 21 2.98 2.34 5.00
CA PHE A 21 3.26 0.90 4.82
C PHE A 21 4.63 0.48 5.38
N ASP A 22 5.63 1.37 5.38
CA ASP A 22 6.91 1.14 6.08
C ASP A 22 6.69 0.94 7.60
N ARG A 23 5.72 1.65 8.21
CA ARG A 23 5.37 1.40 9.62
C ARG A 23 4.79 0.01 9.83
N LEU A 24 3.94 -0.46 8.92
CA LEU A 24 3.37 -1.82 8.98
C LEU A 24 4.46 -2.88 8.82
N HIS A 25 5.40 -2.67 7.88
CA HIS A 25 6.57 -3.53 7.71
C HIS A 25 7.43 -3.58 8.99
N ARG A 26 7.78 -2.42 9.58
CA ARG A 26 8.55 -2.34 10.84
C ARG A 26 7.85 -2.98 12.03
N GLN A 27 6.52 -3.07 12.01
CA GLN A 27 5.72 -3.75 13.03
C GLN A 27 5.62 -5.27 12.78
N GLY A 28 6.23 -5.80 11.72
CA GLY A 28 6.14 -7.21 11.33
C GLY A 28 4.79 -7.58 10.72
N LEU A 29 3.96 -6.60 10.36
CA LEU A 29 2.63 -6.79 9.78
C LEU A 29 2.68 -6.92 8.26
N LEU A 30 3.79 -6.54 7.64
CA LEU A 30 4.09 -6.87 6.25
C LEU A 30 5.46 -7.51 6.22
N SER A 31 5.67 -8.47 5.33
CA SER A 31 7.02 -8.90 4.97
C SER A 31 7.69 -7.86 4.06
N GLU A 32 9.01 -7.89 3.98
CA GLU A 32 9.77 -7.06 3.04
C GLU A 32 9.24 -7.23 1.60
N SER A 33 9.03 -8.47 1.16
CA SER A 33 8.51 -8.75 -0.19
C SER A 33 7.11 -8.17 -0.46
N GLU A 34 6.26 -8.09 0.57
CA GLU A 34 4.93 -7.49 0.46
C GLU A 34 5.01 -5.97 0.41
N PHE A 35 5.94 -5.39 1.16
CA PHE A 35 6.22 -3.96 1.12
C PHE A 35 6.82 -3.55 -0.24
N GLU A 36 7.79 -4.30 -0.76
CA GLU A 36 8.37 -4.08 -2.09
C GLU A 36 7.30 -4.18 -3.19
N GLU A 37 6.40 -5.16 -3.12
CA GLU A 37 5.29 -5.27 -4.07
C GLU A 37 4.36 -4.06 -4.03
N LEU A 38 4.05 -3.54 -2.84
CA LEU A 38 3.26 -2.32 -2.68
C LEU A 38 3.95 -1.11 -3.31
N VAL A 39 5.26 -0.97 -3.13
CA VAL A 39 6.04 0.12 -3.75
C VAL A 39 6.01 -0.01 -5.26
N GLU A 40 6.18 -1.22 -5.81
CA GLU A 40 6.13 -1.46 -7.25
C GLU A 40 4.77 -1.09 -7.86
N ILE A 41 3.66 -1.43 -7.18
CA ILE A 41 2.31 -1.08 -7.62
C ILE A 41 2.12 0.44 -7.70
N ILE A 42 2.63 1.20 -6.72
CA ILE A 42 2.50 2.67 -6.71
C ILE A 42 3.35 3.30 -7.81
N ASP A 43 4.55 2.77 -8.03
CA ASP A 43 5.51 3.33 -8.97
C ASP A 43 5.06 3.11 -10.42
N ARG A 44 4.47 1.93 -10.70
CA ARG A 44 4.04 1.49 -12.02
C ARG A 44 2.52 1.43 -12.17
N LEU A 45 1.78 2.25 -11.41
CA LEU A 45 0.32 2.20 -11.32
C LEU A 45 -0.37 2.24 -12.71
N GLU A 46 0.21 2.99 -13.64
CA GLU A 46 -0.31 3.21 -15.00
C GLU A 46 -0.12 2.00 -15.92
N GLU A 47 0.71 1.03 -15.52
CA GLU A 47 1.06 -0.15 -16.31
C GLU A 47 0.15 -1.35 -16.01
N PHE A 48 -0.66 -1.27 -14.95
CA PHE A 48 -1.56 -2.34 -14.54
C PHE A 48 -2.97 -2.13 -15.08
N SER A 49 -3.64 -3.22 -15.46
CA SER A 49 -5.08 -3.17 -15.72
C SER A 49 -5.86 -2.96 -14.41
N GLU A 50 -7.11 -2.49 -14.52
CA GLU A 50 -8.00 -2.35 -13.36
C GLU A 50 -8.19 -3.68 -12.63
N GLU A 51 -8.30 -4.79 -13.38
CA GLU A 51 -8.41 -6.13 -12.81
C GLU A 51 -7.15 -6.56 -12.06
N GLU A 52 -5.96 -6.30 -12.63
CA GLU A 52 -4.68 -6.64 -12.00
C GLU A 52 -4.46 -5.86 -10.69
N LEU A 53 -4.79 -4.56 -10.69
CA LEU A 53 -4.76 -3.73 -9.49
C LEU A 53 -5.73 -4.26 -8.43
N ALA A 54 -6.96 -4.58 -8.83
CA ALA A 54 -7.98 -5.08 -7.91
C ALA A 54 -7.56 -6.39 -7.23
N GLU A 55 -6.99 -7.35 -7.96
CA GLU A 55 -6.53 -8.61 -7.39
C GLU A 55 -5.37 -8.42 -6.41
N ARG A 56 -4.37 -7.62 -6.79
CA ARG A 56 -3.21 -7.34 -5.93
C ARG A 56 -3.62 -6.62 -4.64
N LEU A 57 -4.44 -5.57 -4.76
CA LEU A 57 -4.94 -4.82 -3.61
C LEU A 57 -5.80 -5.69 -2.69
N LYS A 58 -6.70 -6.53 -3.24
CA LYS A 58 -7.54 -7.44 -2.45
C LYS A 58 -6.70 -8.41 -1.61
N ARG A 59 -5.61 -8.93 -2.18
CA ARG A 59 -4.68 -9.82 -1.44
C ARG A 59 -4.00 -9.07 -0.29
N LEU A 60 -3.55 -7.84 -0.51
CA LEU A 60 -2.89 -7.03 0.51
C LEU A 60 -3.85 -6.60 1.63
N ILE A 61 -5.07 -6.16 1.28
CA ILE A 61 -6.12 -5.80 2.24
C ILE A 61 -6.46 -6.99 3.14
N ARG A 62 -6.67 -8.18 2.55
CA ARG A 62 -6.98 -9.39 3.30
C ARG A 62 -5.90 -9.72 4.34
N LYS A 63 -4.62 -9.53 4.01
CA LYS A 63 -3.52 -9.75 4.97
C LYS A 63 -3.58 -8.76 6.13
N VAL A 64 -3.82 -7.48 5.85
CA VAL A 64 -4.01 -6.46 6.90
C VAL A 64 -5.22 -6.77 7.78
N GLU A 65 -6.32 -7.27 7.20
CA GLU A 65 -7.50 -7.72 7.94
C GLU A 65 -7.21 -8.96 8.82
N GLU A 66 -6.44 -9.93 8.33
CA GLU A 66 -6.05 -11.13 9.09
C GLU A 66 -5.18 -10.75 10.31
N ILE A 67 -4.34 -9.74 10.15
CA ILE A 67 -3.46 -9.21 11.20
C ILE A 67 -4.26 -8.43 12.25
N THR A 68 -5.06 -7.46 11.81
CA THR A 68 -5.90 -6.64 12.71
C THR A 68 -7.08 -7.41 13.31
N GLY A 69 -7.49 -8.51 12.67
CA GLY A 69 -8.52 -9.42 13.15
C GLY A 69 -8.04 -10.39 14.23
N ARG A 70 -6.77 -10.81 14.21
CA ARG A 70 -6.18 -11.65 15.28
C ARG A 70 -6.12 -10.92 16.63
N ASP A 71 -5.90 -9.61 16.63
CA ASP A 71 -5.83 -8.80 17.85
C ASP A 71 -7.17 -8.73 18.63
N ARG A 72 -8.30 -9.12 18.03
CA ARG A 72 -9.62 -9.08 18.67
C ARG A 72 -10.07 -10.37 19.34
N ASN A 73 -9.26 -11.44 19.30
CA ASN A 73 -9.65 -12.78 19.77
C ASN A 73 -8.80 -13.33 20.94
N THR A 74 -8.11 -12.43 21.66
CA THR A 74 -7.28 -12.77 22.84
C THR A 74 -7.79 -12.18 24.16
N ASP A 75 -9.11 -11.99 24.29
CA ASP A 75 -9.78 -11.78 25.59
C ASP A 75 -10.77 -12.91 25.88
#